data_AF-A0A848NLY7-F1
#
_entry.id   AF-A0A848NLY7-F1
#
_cell.length_a   1.000
_cell.length_b   1.000
_cell.length_c   1.000
_cell.angle_alpha   90.00
_cell.angle_beta   90.00
_cell.angle_gamma   90.00
#
_symmetry.space_group_name_H-M   'P 1'
#
loop_
_entity.id
_entity.type
_entity.pdbx_description
1 polymer ?
#
loop_
_entity_poly.entity_id
_entity_poly.type
_entity_poly.pdbx_seq_one_letter_code
_entity_poly.pdbx_strand_id
1 'polypeptide(L)'
;TANPATPRSRFAIDEGIDRSGTFIQTNGLRYLQGHPVVRAANAAAVVDMLKSLGDDSLPTRPVSFTQPDWETRHFRMAALELRDAQLHLGRNAALATDIHADHSFVTLGSASVFIDLNDGTDINTAPSAGESRAGTDVDTSKFEGGVTLANDSTLSITERFNGGIDSTDSETHVSSAHALLDRPSVFTHSLLNLRDDARLTGRAGLASDGEVRVGANAILSMLAAADRTLPVTTYSAASWILNGQDAVLEAGPGTRLTGNILSDQAAQVRLGG
;
A
#
# COMPACT_ATOMS: atom_id res chain seq x y z
N THR A 1 -8.35 -1.29 19.08
CA THR A 1 -9.79 -0.99 19.02
C THR A 1 -9.96 0.47 18.63
N ALA A 2 -10.66 0.76 17.52
CA ALA A 2 -10.71 2.11 16.96
C ALA A 2 -11.59 3.06 17.80
N ASN A 3 -11.07 4.24 18.12
CA ASN A 3 -11.82 5.32 18.77
C ASN A 3 -12.91 5.88 17.80
N PRO A 4 -14.21 5.86 18.16
CA PRO A 4 -15.30 6.12 17.22
C PRO A 4 -15.92 7.54 17.27
N ALA A 5 -15.30 8.55 17.92
CA ALA A 5 -16.03 9.75 18.34
C ALA A 5 -15.63 11.11 17.72
N THR A 6 -15.03 11.16 16.53
CA THR A 6 -14.83 12.43 15.79
C THR A 6 -15.36 12.27 14.36
N PRO A 7 -16.18 13.20 13.82
CA PRO A 7 -16.47 13.21 12.40
C PRO A 7 -15.14 13.34 11.68
N ARG A 8 -14.66 12.24 11.09
CA ARG A 8 -13.35 12.25 10.47
C ARG A 8 -13.48 13.03 9.17
N SER A 9 -12.92 14.24 9.14
CA SER A 9 -12.77 15.03 7.92
C SER A 9 -12.10 14.15 6.86
N ARG A 10 -12.65 14.15 5.64
CA ARG A 10 -12.13 13.36 4.53
C ARG A 10 -11.66 14.33 3.46
N PHE A 11 -10.46 14.11 2.96
CA PHE A 11 -9.88 14.89 1.88
C PHE A 11 -9.33 13.96 0.81
N ALA A 12 -9.94 13.99 -0.37
CA ALA A 12 -9.56 13.16 -1.51
C ALA A 12 -8.93 14.01 -2.60
N ILE A 13 -7.90 13.46 -3.24
CA ILE A 13 -7.22 14.06 -4.39
C ILE A 13 -7.09 13.00 -5.47
N ASP A 14 -7.56 13.35 -6.66
CA ASP A 14 -7.58 12.54 -7.87
C ASP A 14 -6.97 13.28 -9.08
N GLU A 15 -6.29 14.40 -8.88
CA GLU A 15 -5.65 15.17 -9.98
C GLU A 15 -4.10 15.15 -9.94
N GLY A 16 -3.50 14.72 -8.83
CA GLY A 16 -2.04 14.62 -8.65
C GLY A 16 -1.42 15.82 -7.92
N ILE A 17 -0.16 15.66 -7.52
CA ILE A 17 0.66 16.67 -6.83
C ILE A 17 2.09 16.56 -7.39
N ASP A 18 2.72 17.69 -7.68
CA ASP A 18 4.16 17.76 -7.95
C ASP A 18 4.77 18.97 -7.24
N ARG A 19 5.38 18.72 -6.08
CA ARG A 19 5.98 19.76 -5.22
C ARG A 19 7.24 19.23 -4.57
N SER A 20 8.17 20.11 -4.22
CA SER A 20 9.38 19.75 -3.47
C SER A 20 9.23 19.89 -1.95
N GLY A 21 8.03 20.21 -1.46
CA GLY A 21 7.76 20.50 -0.05
C GLY A 21 7.15 19.33 0.70
N THR A 22 6.88 19.57 1.99
CA THR A 22 6.20 18.63 2.88
C THR A 22 4.69 18.89 2.89
N PHE A 23 3.89 17.83 2.81
CA PHE A 23 2.46 17.87 3.13
C PHE A 23 2.26 17.38 4.56
N ILE A 24 1.47 18.11 5.34
CA ILE A 24 1.17 17.74 6.72
C ILE A 24 -0.33 17.48 6.82
N GLN A 25 -0.70 16.34 7.39
CA GLN A 25 -2.06 16.07 7.81
C GLN A 25 -2.11 15.73 9.30
N THR A 26 -2.99 16.44 10.00
CA THR A 26 -3.33 16.18 11.40
C THR A 26 -4.80 15.83 11.48
N ASN A 27 -5.11 14.67 12.07
CA ASN A 27 -6.45 14.07 12.09
C ASN A 27 -7.01 13.74 10.69
N GLY A 28 -8.17 13.07 10.69
CA GLY A 28 -8.95 12.84 9.48
C GLY A 28 -8.36 11.79 8.53
N LEU A 29 -8.96 11.68 7.34
CA LEU A 29 -8.59 10.72 6.30
C LEU A 29 -8.14 11.45 5.03
N ARG A 30 -6.98 11.05 4.51
CA ARG A 30 -6.45 11.46 3.21
C ARG A 30 -6.61 10.33 2.22
N TYR A 31 -7.11 10.66 1.04
CA TYR A 31 -7.18 9.77 -0.10
C TYR A 31 -6.35 10.35 -1.24
N LEU A 32 -5.37 9.59 -1.72
CA LEU A 32 -4.63 9.85 -2.94
C LEU A 32 -4.97 8.73 -3.91
N GLN A 33 -5.49 9.03 -5.08
CA GLN A 33 -6.02 8.04 -6.00
C GLN A 33 -5.84 8.48 -7.46
N GLY A 34 -6.04 7.56 -8.39
CA GLY A 34 -6.27 7.91 -9.78
C GLY A 34 -7.66 8.53 -9.99
N HIS A 35 -7.92 8.90 -11.25
CA HIS A 35 -9.17 9.53 -11.67
C HIS A 35 -9.94 8.60 -12.60
N PRO A 36 -11.21 8.25 -12.34
CA PRO A 36 -12.00 7.52 -13.33
C PRO A 36 -12.12 8.35 -14.61
N VAL A 37 -11.95 7.73 -15.78
CA VAL A 37 -12.12 8.45 -17.06
C VAL A 37 -13.57 8.96 -17.17
N VAL A 38 -13.72 10.27 -17.40
CA VAL A 38 -15.03 10.91 -17.57
C VAL A 38 -15.68 10.47 -18.87
N ARG A 39 -16.94 10.06 -18.78
CA ARG A 39 -17.79 9.67 -19.93
C ARG A 39 -19.00 10.58 -20.06
N ALA A 40 -19.59 10.61 -21.25
CA ALA A 40 -20.89 11.26 -21.43
C ALA A 40 -21.97 10.53 -20.62
N ALA A 41 -22.73 11.29 -19.83
CA ALA A 41 -23.87 10.78 -19.08
C ALA A 41 -25.18 11.05 -19.83
N ASN A 42 -26.13 10.12 -19.73
CA ASN A 42 -27.43 10.22 -20.41
C ASN A 42 -28.58 10.29 -19.40
N ALA A 43 -29.69 10.92 -19.80
CA ALA A 43 -30.90 10.93 -18.98
C ALA A 43 -31.42 9.49 -18.77
N ALA A 44 -31.90 9.19 -17.56
CA ALA A 44 -32.37 7.85 -17.19
C ALA A 44 -33.40 7.28 -18.18
N ALA A 45 -34.34 8.10 -18.65
CA ALA A 45 -35.35 7.68 -19.62
C ALA A 45 -34.74 7.20 -20.96
N VAL A 46 -33.62 7.79 -21.40
CA VAL A 46 -32.92 7.37 -22.64
C VAL A 46 -32.22 6.03 -22.42
N VAL A 47 -31.56 5.87 -21.27
CA VAL A 47 -30.88 4.62 -20.90
C VAL A 47 -31.88 3.47 -20.75
N ASP A 48 -33.00 3.70 -20.06
CA ASP A 48 -34.06 2.69 -19.88
C ASP A 48 -34.72 2.29 -21.21
N MET A 49 -34.92 3.27 -22.10
CA MET A 49 -35.40 3.01 -23.47
C MET A 49 -34.43 2.10 -24.23
N LEU A 50 -33.13 2.42 -24.26
CA LEU A 50 -32.13 1.61 -24.98
C LEU A 50 -31.98 0.22 -24.37
N LYS A 51 -32.02 0.10 -23.05
CA LYS A 51 -32.06 -1.20 -22.35
C LYS A 51 -33.24 -2.06 -22.80
N SER A 52 -34.42 -1.46 -22.96
CA SER A 52 -35.61 -2.17 -23.47
C SER A 52 -35.45 -2.66 -24.92
N LEU A 53 -34.54 -2.05 -25.68
CA LEU A 53 -34.16 -2.45 -27.03
C LEU A 53 -32.94 -3.40 -27.05
N GLY A 54 -32.41 -3.79 -25.88
CA GLY A 54 -31.29 -4.70 -25.73
C GLY A 54 -29.91 -4.05 -25.66
N ASP A 55 -29.82 -2.72 -25.56
CA ASP A 55 -28.55 -1.98 -25.42
C ASP A 55 -28.38 -1.44 -23.99
N ASP A 56 -27.42 -2.01 -23.26
CA ASP A 56 -27.05 -1.62 -21.88
C ASP A 56 -25.68 -0.90 -21.82
N SER A 57 -25.25 -0.28 -22.93
CA SER A 57 -23.93 0.33 -23.01
C SER A 57 -23.86 1.76 -22.45
N LEU A 58 -24.99 2.47 -22.33
CA LEU A 58 -25.00 3.89 -21.97
C LEU A 58 -25.09 4.12 -20.46
N PRO A 59 -24.16 4.90 -19.87
CA PRO A 59 -24.21 5.24 -18.46
C PRO A 59 -25.15 6.42 -18.19
N THR A 60 -25.71 6.45 -16.97
CA THR A 60 -26.48 7.58 -16.43
C THR A 60 -25.61 8.56 -15.63
N ARG A 61 -24.31 8.29 -15.49
CA ARG A 61 -23.36 9.07 -14.70
C ARG A 61 -22.02 9.20 -15.44
N PRO A 62 -21.27 10.29 -15.22
CA PRO A 62 -20.02 10.52 -15.92
C PRO A 62 -18.92 9.51 -15.52
N VAL A 63 -18.95 9.06 -14.27
CA VAL A 63 -17.96 8.15 -13.69
C VAL A 63 -18.62 7.12 -12.76
N SER A 64 -17.93 6.01 -12.51
CA SER A 64 -18.39 4.94 -11.63
C SER A 64 -17.22 4.18 -10.99
N PHE A 65 -17.45 3.53 -9.85
CA PHE A 65 -16.41 2.73 -9.19
C PHE A 65 -16.01 1.46 -9.96
N THR A 66 -16.93 0.91 -10.76
CA THR A 66 -16.75 -0.37 -11.46
C THR A 66 -16.20 -0.23 -12.87
N GLN A 67 -16.05 1.00 -13.39
CA GLN A 67 -15.48 1.18 -14.72
C GLN A 67 -14.02 0.70 -14.76
N PRO A 68 -13.60 0.08 -15.87
CA PRO A 68 -12.26 -0.47 -15.98
C PRO A 68 -11.20 0.61 -16.17
N ASP A 69 -11.54 1.71 -16.84
CA ASP A 69 -10.60 2.74 -17.29
C ASP A 69 -10.49 3.90 -16.30
N TRP A 70 -9.27 4.07 -15.82
CA TRP A 70 -8.86 5.08 -14.87
C TRP A 70 -7.55 5.72 -15.34
N GLU A 71 -7.44 7.02 -15.17
CA GLU A 71 -6.24 7.78 -15.43
C GLU A 71 -5.29 7.66 -14.25
N THR A 72 -4.02 7.37 -14.54
CA THR A 72 -3.00 7.28 -13.51
C THR A 72 -2.56 8.67 -13.06
N ARG A 73 -2.61 8.91 -11.75
CA ARG A 73 -2.21 10.18 -11.13
C ARG A 73 -0.92 10.03 -10.36
N HIS A 74 -0.11 11.08 -10.39
CA HIS A 74 1.20 11.09 -9.78
C HIS A 74 1.22 12.09 -8.63
N PHE A 75 1.71 11.64 -7.49
CA PHE A 75 1.85 12.40 -6.26
C PHE A 75 3.33 12.39 -5.88
N ARG A 76 4.00 13.51 -6.11
CA ARG A 76 5.41 13.71 -5.78
C ARG A 76 5.53 14.84 -4.78
N MET A 77 6.10 14.51 -3.63
CA MET A 77 6.42 15.44 -2.56
C MET A 77 7.69 14.99 -1.83
N ALA A 78 8.34 15.89 -1.09
CA ALA A 78 9.52 15.49 -0.32
C ALA A 78 9.10 14.58 0.84
N ALA A 79 8.09 15.01 1.60
CA ALA A 79 7.58 14.26 2.73
C ALA A 79 6.06 14.41 2.89
N LEU A 80 5.45 13.39 3.48
CA LEU A 80 4.07 13.37 3.96
C LEU A 80 4.07 13.06 5.46
N GLU A 81 3.83 14.08 6.28
CA GLU A 81 3.71 13.96 7.73
C GLU A 81 2.25 13.69 8.13
N LEU A 82 2.03 12.61 8.88
CA LEU A 82 0.73 12.17 9.36
C LEU A 82 0.76 12.13 10.89
N ARG A 83 -0.22 12.80 11.52
CA ARG A 83 -0.41 12.81 12.98
C ARG A 83 -1.87 12.52 13.29
N ASP A 84 -2.15 11.46 14.03
CA ASP A 84 -3.52 11.01 14.34
C ASP A 84 -4.39 10.82 13.08
N ALA A 85 -3.76 10.49 11.94
CA ALA A 85 -4.38 10.56 10.61
C ALA A 85 -4.43 9.18 9.94
N GLN A 86 -5.24 9.09 8.88
CA GLN A 86 -5.25 7.92 8.01
C GLN A 86 -4.94 8.32 6.57
N LEU A 87 -4.07 7.54 5.92
CA LEU A 87 -3.74 7.67 4.51
C LEU A 87 -4.24 6.45 3.74
N HIS A 88 -4.94 6.72 2.65
CA HIS A 88 -5.36 5.73 1.66
C HIS A 88 -4.72 6.10 0.32
N LEU A 89 -3.85 5.23 -0.18
CA LEU A 89 -3.36 5.29 -1.56
C LEU A 89 -4.18 4.30 -2.39
N GLY A 90 -5.10 4.78 -3.22
CA GLY A 90 -6.02 3.97 -4.02
C GLY A 90 -5.47 3.62 -5.40
N ARG A 91 -6.24 2.81 -6.15
CA ARG A 91 -5.91 2.39 -7.52
C ARG A 91 -5.50 3.56 -8.41
N ASN A 92 -4.64 3.27 -9.39
CA ASN A 92 -4.15 4.20 -10.40
C ASN A 92 -3.43 5.43 -9.79
N ALA A 93 -2.86 5.32 -8.59
CA ALA A 93 -2.02 6.36 -7.98
C ALA A 93 -0.56 5.92 -7.87
N ALA A 94 0.36 6.79 -8.29
CA ALA A 94 1.79 6.65 -8.06
C ALA A 94 2.24 7.70 -7.03
N LEU A 95 2.62 7.27 -5.84
CA LEU A 95 3.10 8.12 -4.76
C LEU A 95 4.61 7.96 -4.59
N ALA A 96 5.35 9.05 -4.80
CA ALA A 96 6.77 9.15 -4.50
C ALA A 96 6.99 10.21 -3.41
N THR A 97 7.28 9.76 -2.20
CA THR A 97 7.49 10.60 -1.01
C THR A 97 8.11 9.79 0.11
N ASP A 98 8.78 10.43 1.06
CA ASP A 98 8.97 9.84 2.37
C ASP A 98 7.70 10.05 3.21
N ILE A 99 7.25 9.04 3.94
CA ILE A 99 6.08 9.11 4.85
C ILE A 99 6.61 9.13 6.28
N HIS A 100 6.12 10.06 7.10
CA HIS A 100 6.35 10.07 8.54
C HIS A 100 5.02 9.98 9.25
N ALA A 101 4.75 8.84 9.89
CA ALA A 101 3.49 8.56 10.56
C ALA A 101 3.69 8.45 12.07
N ASP A 102 2.93 9.26 12.80
CA ASP A 102 2.84 9.29 14.25
C ASP A 102 1.38 9.05 14.64
N HIS A 103 1.13 7.98 15.41
CA HIS A 103 -0.21 7.50 15.75
C HIS A 103 -1.17 7.45 14.55
N SER A 104 -0.68 6.95 13.41
CA SER A 104 -1.36 7.08 12.12
C SER A 104 -1.46 5.75 11.37
N PHE A 105 -2.46 5.64 10.51
CA PHE A 105 -2.77 4.41 9.75
C PHE A 105 -2.55 4.64 8.25
N VAL A 106 -1.61 3.93 7.66
CA VAL A 106 -1.25 4.04 6.25
C VAL A 106 -1.65 2.78 5.50
N THR A 107 -2.48 2.92 4.47
CA THR A 107 -2.87 1.83 3.57
C THR A 107 -2.39 2.13 2.15
N LEU A 108 -1.39 1.39 1.69
CA LEU A 108 -0.82 1.47 0.35
C LEU A 108 -1.46 0.39 -0.54
N GLY A 109 -2.42 0.78 -1.38
CA GLY A 109 -3.29 -0.09 -2.16
C GLY A 109 -4.69 -0.26 -1.55
N SER A 110 -5.27 0.85 -1.11
CA SER A 110 -6.62 0.89 -0.53
C SER A 110 -7.68 0.70 -1.60
N ALA A 111 -8.70 -0.11 -1.31
CA ALA A 111 -9.90 -0.20 -2.14
C ALA A 111 -10.82 1.03 -1.98
N SER A 112 -10.70 1.76 -0.87
CA SER A 112 -11.56 2.91 -0.58
C SER A 112 -11.12 4.11 -1.40
N VAL A 113 -12.02 4.61 -2.25
CA VAL A 113 -11.81 5.72 -3.17
C VAL A 113 -13.04 6.64 -3.19
N PHE A 114 -12.88 7.80 -3.82
CA PHE A 114 -13.93 8.76 -4.10
C PHE A 114 -14.15 8.88 -5.61
N ILE A 115 -15.37 9.24 -5.99
CA ILE A 115 -15.69 9.77 -7.32
C ILE A 115 -16.51 11.03 -7.13
N ASP A 116 -16.45 11.96 -8.08
CA ASP A 116 -17.42 13.05 -8.15
C ASP A 116 -18.60 12.63 -9.05
N LEU A 117 -19.82 12.63 -8.50
CA LEU A 117 -21.00 12.28 -9.28
C LEU A 117 -21.33 13.32 -10.36
N ASN A 118 -20.79 14.54 -10.22
CA ASN A 118 -20.94 15.65 -11.15
C ASN A 118 -19.66 15.92 -11.97
N ASP A 119 -18.73 14.96 -12.00
CA ASP A 119 -17.46 15.11 -12.71
C ASP A 119 -17.64 15.49 -14.18
N GLY A 120 -16.80 16.40 -14.68
CA GLY A 120 -16.88 16.94 -16.03
C GLY A 120 -18.12 17.80 -16.33
N THR A 121 -18.88 18.23 -15.32
CA THR A 121 -20.03 19.14 -15.47
C THR A 121 -19.78 20.51 -14.84
N ASP A 122 -20.59 21.52 -15.20
CA ASP A 122 -20.53 22.87 -14.60
C ASP A 122 -21.21 22.95 -13.21
N ILE A 123 -21.51 21.80 -12.59
CA ILE A 123 -22.17 21.70 -11.28
C ILE A 123 -21.12 21.52 -10.19
N ASN A 124 -21.39 22.03 -8.98
CA ASN A 124 -20.53 21.81 -7.82
C ASN A 124 -20.26 20.32 -7.57
N THR A 125 -19.09 20.03 -7.02
CA THR A 125 -18.67 18.67 -6.70
C THR A 125 -19.67 17.96 -5.78
N ALA A 126 -19.96 16.70 -6.11
CA ALA A 126 -20.80 15.79 -5.35
C ALA A 126 -20.00 14.53 -5.03
N PRO A 127 -19.06 14.60 -4.07
CA PRO A 127 -18.17 13.48 -3.75
C PRO A 127 -18.95 12.30 -3.17
N SER A 128 -18.72 11.13 -3.74
CA SER A 128 -19.24 9.85 -3.26
C SER A 128 -18.08 8.94 -2.87
N ALA A 129 -18.10 8.42 -1.66
CA ALA A 129 -17.17 7.37 -1.23
C ALA A 129 -17.65 6.01 -1.73
N GLY A 130 -16.71 5.12 -2.07
CA GLY A 130 -17.01 3.75 -2.46
C GLY A 130 -15.77 2.87 -2.47
N GLU A 131 -15.91 1.67 -3.02
CA GLU A 131 -14.81 0.73 -3.19
C GLU A 131 -14.52 0.49 -4.67
N SER A 132 -13.25 0.58 -5.06
CA SER A 132 -12.75 0.15 -6.36
C SER A 132 -11.36 -0.42 -6.20
N ARG A 133 -11.16 -1.66 -6.67
CA ARG A 133 -9.87 -2.33 -6.69
C ARG A 133 -9.28 -2.25 -8.09
N ALA A 134 -7.95 -2.21 -8.18
CA ALA A 134 -7.24 -2.37 -9.44
C ALA A 134 -7.67 -3.68 -10.11
N GLY A 135 -8.17 -3.59 -11.35
CA GLY A 135 -8.58 -4.77 -12.12
C GLY A 135 -7.40 -5.48 -12.78
N THR A 136 -6.30 -4.75 -12.98
CA THR A 136 -5.08 -5.23 -13.62
C THR A 136 -3.83 -4.65 -12.94
N ASP A 137 -2.67 -5.22 -13.24
CA ASP A 137 -1.38 -4.75 -12.75
C ASP A 137 -1.10 -3.27 -13.10
N VAL A 138 -1.57 -2.77 -14.25
CA VAL A 138 -1.34 -1.36 -14.60
C VAL A 138 -2.16 -0.40 -13.74
N ASP A 139 -3.25 -0.91 -13.14
CA ASP A 139 -4.17 -0.14 -12.30
C ASP A 139 -3.77 -0.13 -10.83
N THR A 140 -2.83 -0.97 -10.38
CA THR A 140 -2.44 -0.98 -8.98
C THR A 140 -1.75 0.33 -8.61
N SER A 141 -1.99 0.81 -7.40
CA SER A 141 -1.15 1.85 -6.81
C SER A 141 0.31 1.44 -6.71
N LYS A 142 1.18 2.45 -6.72
CA LYS A 142 2.63 2.31 -6.63
C LYS A 142 3.14 3.28 -5.58
N PHE A 143 3.92 2.78 -4.63
CA PHE A 143 4.63 3.59 -3.66
C PHE A 143 6.15 3.49 -3.85
N GLU A 144 6.83 4.63 -3.82
CA GLU A 144 8.28 4.76 -3.84
C GLU A 144 8.75 5.73 -2.74
N GLY A 145 9.54 5.26 -1.77
CA GLY A 145 10.05 6.13 -0.71
C GLY A 145 10.40 5.44 0.60
N GLY A 146 10.77 6.21 1.62
CA GLY A 146 10.91 5.72 2.99
C GLY A 146 9.59 5.82 3.77
N VAL A 147 9.37 4.93 4.73
CA VAL A 147 8.27 5.04 5.68
C VAL A 147 8.82 5.00 7.10
N THR A 148 8.60 6.07 7.86
CA THR A 148 8.85 6.13 9.30
C THR A 148 7.54 5.95 10.05
N LEU A 149 7.49 5.01 11.00
CA LEU A 149 6.32 4.72 11.84
C LEU A 149 6.68 4.90 13.32
N ALA A 150 5.83 5.61 14.06
CA ALA A 150 5.97 5.82 15.50
C ALA A 150 4.62 5.77 16.22
N ASN A 151 4.65 5.46 17.52
CA ASN A 151 3.54 5.62 18.47
C ASN A 151 2.24 4.92 18.05
N ASP A 152 2.26 3.59 17.98
CA ASP A 152 1.12 2.75 17.58
C ASP A 152 0.64 3.01 16.14
N SER A 153 1.55 3.44 15.25
CA SER A 153 1.24 3.57 13.83
C SER A 153 1.09 2.20 13.16
N THR A 154 0.33 2.15 12.06
CA THR A 154 0.17 0.93 11.27
C THR A 154 0.43 1.20 9.80
N LEU A 155 1.22 0.35 9.16
CA LEU A 155 1.41 0.32 7.71
C LEU A 155 0.84 -0.97 7.12
N SER A 156 -0.09 -0.84 6.16
CA SER A 156 -0.62 -1.95 5.36
C SER A 156 -0.16 -1.81 3.91
N ILE A 157 0.65 -2.77 3.45
CA ILE A 157 1.17 -2.85 2.08
C ILE A 157 0.39 -3.92 1.32
N THR A 158 -0.53 -3.50 0.47
CA THR A 158 -1.42 -4.41 -0.28
C THR A 158 -1.12 -4.44 -1.78
N GLU A 159 -0.46 -3.41 -2.32
CA GLU A 159 -0.07 -3.30 -3.73
C GLU A 159 1.44 -3.01 -3.88
N ARG A 160 1.88 -2.39 -4.98
CA ARG A 160 3.31 -2.25 -5.30
C ARG A 160 3.99 -1.30 -4.32
N PHE A 161 5.04 -1.80 -3.67
CA PHE A 161 5.84 -1.06 -2.71
C PHE A 161 7.32 -1.19 -3.06
N ASN A 162 8.00 -0.06 -3.13
CA ASN A 162 9.45 -0.03 -3.21
C ASN A 162 10.02 1.00 -2.22
N GLY A 163 10.78 0.56 -1.22
CA GLY A 163 11.23 1.48 -0.19
C GLY A 163 12.01 0.88 0.96
N GLY A 164 12.06 1.63 2.06
CA GLY A 164 12.57 1.17 3.36
C GLY A 164 11.62 1.57 4.47
N ILE A 165 11.69 0.87 5.59
CA ILE A 165 10.77 1.06 6.72
C ILE A 165 11.59 1.24 7.99
N ASP A 166 11.41 2.36 8.68
CA ASP A 166 11.93 2.61 10.02
C ASP A 166 10.76 2.68 10.99
N SER A 167 10.60 1.67 11.83
CA SER A 167 9.38 1.46 12.62
C SER A 167 9.70 1.31 14.09
N THR A 168 9.12 2.17 14.93
CA THR A 168 9.22 2.12 16.40
C THR A 168 7.84 2.01 17.03
N ASP A 169 7.65 1.05 17.94
CA ASP A 169 6.39 0.81 18.67
C ASP A 169 5.17 0.78 17.73
N SER A 170 5.27 0.04 16.62
CA SER A 170 4.31 0.11 15.51
C SER A 170 4.16 -1.25 14.80
N GLU A 171 3.20 -1.34 13.88
CA GLU A 171 2.92 -2.57 13.13
C GLU A 171 2.99 -2.37 11.62
N THR A 172 3.64 -3.32 10.93
CA THR A 172 3.65 -3.41 9.47
C THR A 172 3.05 -4.74 9.02
N HIS A 173 2.08 -4.66 8.11
CA HIS A 173 1.46 -5.81 7.48
C HIS A 173 1.64 -5.79 5.97
N VAL A 174 2.12 -6.90 5.42
CA VAL A 174 2.32 -7.07 3.98
C VAL A 174 1.35 -8.13 3.47
N SER A 175 0.48 -7.78 2.53
CA SER A 175 -0.32 -8.74 1.76
C SER A 175 -0.07 -8.61 0.25
N SER A 176 0.87 -7.74 -0.14
CA SER A 176 1.27 -7.54 -1.54
C SER A 176 2.08 -8.71 -2.07
N ALA A 177 1.91 -9.02 -3.36
CA ALA A 177 2.79 -9.91 -4.11
C ALA A 177 4.02 -9.19 -4.73
N HIS A 178 4.13 -7.88 -4.52
CA HIS A 178 5.11 -6.99 -5.18
C HIS A 178 5.71 -5.99 -4.19
N ALA A 179 6.06 -6.43 -2.98
CA ALA A 179 6.75 -5.59 -2.01
C ALA A 179 8.27 -5.79 -2.09
N LEU A 180 8.99 -4.68 -2.23
CA LEU A 180 10.45 -4.63 -2.31
C LEU A 180 11.01 -3.68 -1.23
N LEU A 181 11.87 -4.20 -0.36
CA LEU A 181 12.70 -3.39 0.52
C LEU A 181 14.04 -3.12 -0.18
N ASP A 182 14.12 -2.03 -0.95
CA ASP A 182 15.35 -1.59 -1.65
C ASP A 182 16.18 -0.57 -0.84
N ARG A 183 15.66 -0.16 0.32
CA ARG A 183 16.37 0.65 1.32
C ARG A 183 16.43 -0.09 2.67
N PRO A 184 17.40 0.21 3.54
CA PRO A 184 17.51 -0.42 4.84
C PRO A 184 16.20 -0.30 5.63
N SER A 185 15.85 -1.35 6.37
CA SER A 185 14.66 -1.36 7.21
C SER A 185 14.97 -1.77 8.65
N VAL A 186 14.37 -1.07 9.60
CA VAL A 186 14.56 -1.25 11.04
C VAL A 186 13.19 -1.35 11.73
N PHE A 187 13.07 -2.30 12.65
CA PHE A 187 11.87 -2.55 13.44
C PHE A 187 12.29 -2.65 14.92
N THR A 188 11.93 -1.65 15.71
CA THR A 188 12.24 -1.53 17.14
C THR A 188 10.96 -1.61 17.95
N HIS A 189 10.79 -2.67 18.74
CA HIS A 189 9.53 -3.03 19.38
C HIS A 189 8.34 -3.05 18.41
N SER A 190 8.61 -3.43 17.16
CA SER A 190 7.64 -3.37 16.07
C SER A 190 7.47 -4.72 15.40
N LEU A 191 6.26 -4.98 14.92
CA LEU A 191 5.92 -6.19 14.19
C LEU A 191 6.11 -6.00 12.68
N LEU A 192 6.81 -6.93 12.04
CA LEU A 192 6.69 -7.16 10.59
C LEU A 192 5.94 -8.48 10.35
N ASN A 193 4.76 -8.39 9.73
CA ASN A 193 3.90 -9.52 9.47
C ASN A 193 3.58 -9.64 7.97
N LEU A 194 4.10 -10.68 7.33
CA LEU A 194 3.69 -11.08 5.99
C LEU A 194 2.45 -11.95 6.14
N ARG A 195 1.31 -11.46 5.62
CA ARG A 195 0.06 -12.21 5.56
C ARG A 195 0.14 -13.32 4.50
N ASP A 196 -0.88 -14.16 4.47
CA ASP A 196 -0.97 -15.25 3.51
C ASP A 196 -0.80 -14.75 2.07
N ASP A 197 -0.14 -15.56 1.25
CA ASP A 197 0.19 -15.33 -0.17
C ASP A 197 1.08 -14.09 -0.46
N ALA A 198 1.52 -13.37 0.57
CA ALA A 198 2.38 -12.20 0.41
C ALA A 198 3.76 -12.57 -0.14
N ARG A 199 4.38 -11.64 -0.88
CA ARG A 199 5.77 -11.75 -1.33
C ARG A 199 6.53 -10.48 -1.00
N LEU A 200 7.53 -10.62 -0.13
CA LEU A 200 8.44 -9.54 0.25
C LEU A 200 9.86 -9.92 -0.16
N THR A 201 10.49 -9.07 -0.97
CA THR A 201 11.91 -9.19 -1.29
C THR A 201 12.70 -8.11 -0.57
N GLY A 202 13.72 -8.47 0.19
CA GLY A 202 14.71 -7.54 0.74
C GLY A 202 15.96 -7.50 -0.12
N ARG A 203 16.51 -6.29 -0.34
CA ARG A 203 17.79 -6.05 -1.03
C ARG A 203 18.72 -5.08 -0.32
N ALA A 204 18.34 -4.55 0.84
CA ALA A 204 19.14 -3.54 1.55
C ALA A 204 19.35 -3.85 3.04
N GLY A 205 18.98 -5.07 3.46
CA GLY A 205 19.08 -5.52 4.84
C GLY A 205 17.86 -5.15 5.68
N LEU A 206 17.72 -5.87 6.79
CA LEU A 206 16.63 -5.71 7.74
C LEU A 206 17.16 -5.96 9.15
N ALA A 207 16.83 -5.08 10.10
CA ALA A 207 17.08 -5.29 11.52
C ALA A 207 15.78 -5.22 12.30
N SER A 208 15.45 -6.27 13.03
CA SER A 208 14.33 -6.32 13.97
C SER A 208 14.83 -6.79 15.33
N ASP A 209 14.42 -6.14 16.40
CA ASP A 209 14.61 -6.64 17.76
C ASP A 209 13.51 -7.61 18.22
N GLY A 210 12.48 -7.78 17.38
CA GLY A 210 11.33 -8.63 17.62
C GLY A 210 11.18 -9.78 16.62
N GLU A 211 9.94 -10.23 16.48
CA GLU A 211 9.56 -11.31 15.58
C GLU A 211 9.27 -10.78 14.17
N VAL A 212 9.71 -11.53 13.16
CA VAL A 212 9.23 -11.40 11.78
C VAL A 212 8.35 -12.60 11.46
N ARG A 213 7.08 -12.37 11.13
CA ARG A 213 6.08 -13.43 10.90
C ARG A 213 5.83 -13.63 9.41
N VAL A 214 5.77 -14.90 8.99
CA VAL A 214 5.52 -15.32 7.62
C VAL A 214 4.31 -16.24 7.57
N GLY A 215 3.23 -15.76 6.95
CA GLY A 215 1.94 -16.45 6.80
C GLY A 215 1.96 -17.58 5.76
N ALA A 216 0.80 -18.20 5.54
CA ALA A 216 0.65 -19.36 4.66
C ALA A 216 0.94 -18.99 3.20
N ASN A 217 1.67 -19.83 2.47
CA ASN A 217 2.16 -19.58 1.10
C ASN A 217 2.96 -18.27 0.92
N ALA A 218 3.27 -17.54 1.99
CA ALA A 218 3.98 -16.28 1.92
C ALA A 218 5.47 -16.55 1.70
N ILE A 219 6.12 -15.65 0.95
CA ILE A 219 7.53 -15.77 0.59
C ILE A 219 8.28 -14.53 1.11
N LEU A 220 9.25 -14.77 1.98
CA LEU A 220 10.25 -13.79 2.38
C LEU A 220 11.59 -14.13 1.70
N SER A 221 11.96 -13.34 0.69
CA SER A 221 13.22 -13.51 -0.04
C SER A 221 14.24 -12.44 0.36
N MET A 222 15.36 -12.85 0.94
CA MET A 222 16.44 -11.97 1.39
C MET A 222 17.62 -12.10 0.44
N LEU A 223 17.95 -11.02 -0.24
CA LEU A 223 19.02 -10.99 -1.24
C LEU A 223 20.11 -10.00 -0.84
N ALA A 224 21.32 -10.22 -1.35
CA ALA A 224 22.38 -9.25 -1.23
C ALA A 224 22.01 -7.95 -1.98
N ALA A 225 22.50 -6.83 -1.47
CA ALA A 225 22.44 -5.56 -2.17
C ALA A 225 23.06 -5.67 -3.56
N ALA A 226 22.47 -4.93 -4.51
CA ALA A 226 22.96 -4.93 -5.89
C ALA A 226 24.40 -4.39 -5.99
N ASP A 227 24.78 -3.50 -5.09
CA ASP A 227 26.14 -3.00 -4.97
C ASP A 227 27.07 -4.08 -4.40
N ARG A 228 27.86 -4.69 -5.29
CA ARG A 228 28.83 -5.74 -4.97
C ARG A 228 30.05 -5.25 -4.20
N THR A 229 30.20 -3.94 -4.01
CA THR A 229 31.26 -3.37 -3.16
C THR A 229 30.86 -3.32 -1.70
N LEU A 230 29.55 -3.37 -1.41
CA LEU A 230 29.06 -3.44 -0.05
C LEU A 230 29.37 -4.82 0.57
N PRO A 231 29.68 -4.85 1.87
CA PRO A 231 29.83 -6.11 2.59
C PRO A 231 28.52 -6.90 2.57
N VAL A 232 28.61 -8.14 3.07
CA VAL A 232 27.47 -9.04 3.27
C VAL A 232 26.23 -8.30 3.78
N THR A 233 25.12 -8.42 3.06
CA THR A 233 23.85 -7.78 3.44
C THR A 233 23.24 -8.55 4.61
N THR A 234 23.05 -7.87 5.73
CA THR A 234 22.61 -8.51 6.97
C THR A 234 21.10 -8.41 7.13
N TYR A 235 20.50 -9.53 7.51
CA TYR A 235 19.11 -9.68 7.90
C TYR A 235 19.10 -10.27 9.31
N SER A 236 18.59 -9.52 10.27
CA SER A 236 18.56 -9.90 11.69
C SER A 236 17.17 -9.69 12.27
N ALA A 237 16.69 -10.68 13.01
CA ALA A 237 15.49 -10.61 13.84
C ALA A 237 15.78 -11.34 15.16
N ALA A 238 14.98 -11.12 16.21
CA ALA A 238 15.02 -12.02 17.37
C ALA A 238 14.59 -13.43 16.95
N SER A 239 13.51 -13.50 16.17
CA SER A 239 13.03 -14.74 15.56
C SER A 239 12.34 -14.51 14.21
N TRP A 240 12.50 -15.49 13.34
CA TRP A 240 11.79 -15.66 12.08
C TRP A 240 10.75 -16.75 12.29
N ILE A 241 9.48 -16.37 12.27
CA ILE A 241 8.34 -17.22 12.63
C ILE A 241 7.62 -17.65 11.35
N LEU A 242 7.74 -18.93 10.98
CA LEU A 242 7.08 -19.54 9.83
C LEU A 242 5.89 -20.39 10.28
N ASN A 243 4.82 -19.74 10.72
CA ASN A 243 3.62 -20.43 11.22
C ASN A 243 2.56 -20.69 10.12
N GLY A 244 2.84 -20.29 8.89
CA GLY A 244 2.00 -20.59 7.73
C GLY A 244 2.34 -21.95 7.10
N GLN A 245 1.32 -22.69 6.67
CA GLN A 245 1.52 -23.82 5.76
C GLN A 245 2.21 -23.33 4.48
N ASP A 246 3.22 -24.06 4.01
CA ASP A 246 3.99 -23.72 2.81
C ASP A 246 4.64 -22.31 2.83
N ALA A 247 4.84 -21.73 4.02
CA ALA A 247 5.62 -20.50 4.19
C ALA A 247 7.06 -20.72 3.71
N VAL A 248 7.64 -19.73 3.04
CA VAL A 248 9.00 -19.81 2.48
C VAL A 248 9.86 -18.68 3.02
N LEU A 249 11.02 -19.04 3.57
CA LEU A 249 12.12 -18.12 3.87
C LEU A 249 13.32 -18.47 3.00
N GLU A 250 13.79 -17.50 2.23
CA GLU A 250 14.94 -17.65 1.34
C GLU A 250 16.01 -16.63 1.70
N ALA A 251 17.25 -17.09 1.87
CA ALA A 251 18.42 -16.24 2.01
C ALA A 251 19.42 -16.58 0.90
N GLY A 252 19.58 -15.67 -0.05
CA GLY A 252 20.46 -15.85 -1.20
C GLY A 252 21.95 -15.68 -0.86
N PRO A 253 22.85 -15.98 -1.80
CA PRO A 253 24.28 -15.73 -1.67
C PRO A 253 24.59 -14.27 -1.26
N GLY A 254 25.65 -14.08 -0.49
CA GLY A 254 26.07 -12.74 -0.05
C GLY A 254 25.21 -12.12 1.05
N THR A 255 24.35 -12.91 1.69
CA THR A 255 23.55 -12.50 2.85
C THR A 255 24.08 -13.09 4.15
N ARG A 256 23.85 -12.39 5.27
CA ARG A 256 24.04 -12.90 6.63
C ARG A 256 22.68 -12.89 7.30
N LEU A 257 22.17 -14.07 7.62
CA LEU A 257 20.96 -14.24 8.39
C LEU A 257 21.30 -14.41 9.88
N THR A 258 20.57 -13.74 10.77
CA THR A 258 20.74 -13.84 12.23
C THR A 258 19.36 -13.87 12.90
N GLY A 259 19.23 -14.65 13.97
CA GLY A 259 17.96 -14.87 14.68
C GLY A 259 17.54 -16.34 14.67
N ASN A 260 16.68 -16.71 15.62
CA ASN A 260 16.11 -18.05 15.66
C ASN A 260 15.13 -18.24 14.50
N ILE A 261 15.12 -19.42 13.88
CA ILE A 261 14.09 -19.78 12.90
C ILE A 261 13.16 -20.79 13.56
N LEU A 262 11.87 -20.45 13.63
CA LEU A 262 10.85 -21.24 14.32
C LEU A 262 9.73 -21.58 13.33
N SER A 263 9.34 -22.85 13.30
CA SER A 263 8.23 -23.35 12.47
C SER A 263 7.59 -24.54 13.18
N ASP A 264 6.26 -24.55 13.25
CA ASP A 264 5.46 -25.71 13.65
C ASP A 264 4.64 -26.30 12.47
N GLN A 265 4.76 -25.69 11.29
CA GLN A 265 4.13 -26.12 10.03
C GLN A 265 5.15 -26.68 9.03
N ALA A 266 4.66 -27.16 7.89
CA ALA A 266 5.46 -27.59 6.74
C ALA A 266 6.02 -26.37 5.96
N ALA A 267 6.94 -25.63 6.58
CA ALA A 267 7.61 -24.49 5.96
C ALA A 267 8.88 -24.90 5.19
N GLN A 268 9.33 -24.03 4.29
CA GLN A 268 10.56 -24.21 3.52
C GLN A 268 11.59 -23.14 3.86
N VAL A 269 12.81 -23.57 4.21
CA VAL A 269 13.94 -22.68 4.46
C VAL A 269 15.05 -22.98 3.46
N ARG A 270 15.46 -21.97 2.68
CA ARG A 270 16.46 -22.09 1.62
C ARG A 270 17.60 -21.11 1.89
N LEU A 271 18.81 -21.62 2.14
CA LEU A 271 19.99 -20.80 2.44
C LEU A 271 21.09 -21.08 1.42
N GLY A 272 21.61 -20.05 0.77
CA GLY A 272 22.80 -20.14 -0.10
C GLY A 272 22.53 -20.29 -1.60
N GLY A 273 21.27 -20.44 -2.01
CA GLY A 273 20.89 -20.66 -3.41
C GLY A 273 21.01 -22.11 -3.86
#